data_AF-A0A481X4E1-F1
#
_entry.id   AF-A0A481X4E1-F1
#
_cell.length_a   1.000
_cell.length_b   1.000
_cell.length_c   1.000
_cell.angle_alpha   90.00
_cell.angle_beta   90.00
_cell.angle_gamma   90.00
#
_symmetry.space_group_name_H-M   'P 1'
#
loop_
_entity.id
_entity.type
_entity.pdbx_description
1 polymer ?
#
loop_
_entity_poly.entity_id
_entity_poly.type
_entity_poly.pdbx_seq_one_letter_code
_entity_poly.pdbx_strand_id
1 'polypeptide(L)'
;MATADPSIPKVPFKEPKEKKGKKRFIMGEEQKVIIEKEDKEEDEEKDEEEEKDEEEEKEEEEKEEEEEEKEEEEEEKEEEEEEKEEEEEEKEEEKEEEEKEEEEKEEEEEKEEKEKEKEVEKKKGKKKGKKKEDSWVEVFYQLFRGGVLFLGKPLDEESASLIMKSMVYLNQENRGEKIMFFLHCRGGAMASGVALYDLMQYVTGHINTIGVGLNASMGAFVLHGGTRGKRAVSENGRVMIHQPFMSPYDSDKDKDNDNEEEDSTDFKFEDPGFEAFYLRYLRQYITSTYLETSKMDYFMVHKLMERDHYLDPDTAVSFGIVDQVGAVGLWPRRKKKSNAKDDKSYVKVKNGKDDDDGKDGEDDNS
;
A
#
# COMPACT_ATOMS: atom_id res chain seq x y z
N MET A 1 51.28 12.65 7.99
CA MET A 1 51.46 14.11 8.15
C MET A 1 50.61 14.55 9.33
N ALA A 2 51.30 15.07 10.36
CA ALA A 2 50.84 15.89 11.49
C ALA A 2 49.60 15.47 12.33
N THR A 3 49.88 14.84 13.48
CA THR A 3 49.06 14.85 14.69
C THR A 3 49.37 16.12 15.49
N ALA A 4 48.35 16.87 15.93
CA ALA A 4 48.52 18.04 16.79
C ALA A 4 48.44 17.66 18.28
N ASP A 5 49.44 18.09 19.04
CA ASP A 5 49.65 17.90 20.47
C ASP A 5 49.15 19.16 21.24
N PRO A 6 48.32 19.05 22.29
CA PRO A 6 47.82 20.20 23.03
C PRO A 6 48.76 20.56 24.19
N SER A 7 49.53 21.64 24.04
CA SER A 7 50.31 22.23 25.15
C SER A 7 49.94 23.70 25.37
N ILE A 8 48.98 23.94 26.27
CA ILE A 8 48.71 25.27 26.82
C ILE A 8 49.47 25.40 28.15
N PRO A 9 50.31 26.43 28.36
CA PRO A 9 51.09 26.60 29.58
C PRO A 9 50.22 27.06 30.76
N LYS A 10 50.36 26.37 31.90
CA LYS A 10 49.77 26.77 33.19
C LYS A 10 50.43 28.07 33.69
N VAL A 11 49.68 29.17 33.72
CA VAL A 11 50.04 30.38 34.48
C VAL A 11 49.75 30.14 35.96
N PRO A 12 50.69 30.43 36.89
CA PRO A 12 50.44 30.25 38.31
C PRO A 12 49.57 31.39 38.86
N PHE A 13 48.42 31.04 39.42
CA PHE A 13 47.59 31.94 40.22
C PHE A 13 48.35 32.35 41.49
N LYS A 14 48.43 33.65 41.75
CA LYS A 14 49.15 34.21 42.90
C LYS A 14 48.12 34.84 43.83
N GLU A 15 47.90 34.23 44.99
CA GLU A 15 46.96 34.71 46.00
C GLU A 15 47.26 36.18 46.40
N PRO A 16 46.23 37.03 46.53
CA PRO A 16 46.42 38.40 46.98
C PRO A 16 46.75 38.43 48.47
N LYS A 17 47.88 39.09 48.82
CA LYS A 17 48.27 39.31 50.21
C LYS A 17 47.32 40.29 50.91
N GLU A 18 46.67 39.84 51.99
CA GLU A 18 45.90 40.69 52.90
C GLU A 18 46.73 41.87 53.42
N LYS A 19 46.28 43.10 53.17
CA LYS A 19 46.76 44.29 53.87
C LYS A 19 45.91 44.51 55.13
N LYS A 20 46.46 44.14 56.29
CA LYS A 20 45.93 44.53 57.60
C LYS A 20 46.03 46.05 57.78
N GLY A 21 44.89 46.73 57.72
CA GLY A 21 44.74 48.14 58.08
C GLY A 21 43.33 48.41 58.57
N LYS A 22 43.10 48.28 59.88
CA LYS A 22 41.83 48.68 60.53
C LYS A 22 41.63 50.19 60.41
N LYS A 23 40.74 50.63 59.51
CA LYS A 23 40.01 51.89 59.68
C LYS A 23 38.62 51.53 60.18
N ARG A 24 38.30 51.94 61.42
CA ARG A 24 36.94 51.83 61.95
C ARG A 24 36.11 52.90 61.25
N PHE A 25 35.25 52.50 60.32
CA PHE A 25 34.11 53.31 59.89
C PHE A 25 33.02 53.11 60.94
N ILE A 26 32.56 54.22 61.53
CA ILE A 26 31.37 54.22 62.36
C ILE A 26 30.21 54.50 61.39
N MET A 27 29.41 53.48 61.07
CA MET A 27 28.18 53.65 60.29
C MET A 27 27.15 54.40 61.15
N GLY A 28 26.45 55.37 60.55
CA GLY A 28 25.34 56.04 61.20
C GLY A 28 24.17 55.09 61.41
N GLU A 29 23.38 55.31 62.47
CA GLU A 29 22.24 54.45 62.83
C GLU A 29 21.23 54.27 61.70
N GLU A 30 21.07 55.26 60.83
CA GLU A 30 20.19 55.20 59.65
C GLU A 30 20.64 54.17 58.59
N GLN A 31 21.94 53.92 58.45
CA GLN A 31 22.46 52.93 57.49
C GLN A 31 22.35 51.48 57.97
N LYS A 32 22.29 51.26 59.29
CA LYS A 32 22.04 49.92 59.85
C LYS A 32 20.59 49.49 59.69
N VAL A 33 19.65 50.42 59.80
CA VAL A 33 18.21 50.13 59.68
C VAL A 33 17.80 49.81 58.25
N ILE A 34 18.53 50.32 57.25
CA ILE A 34 18.27 50.01 55.83
C ILE A 34 18.77 48.60 55.49
N ILE A 35 19.98 48.24 55.93
CA ILE A 35 20.54 46.90 55.69
C ILE A 35 19.71 45.82 56.41
N GLU A 36 19.30 46.03 57.66
CA GLU A 36 18.44 45.07 58.39
C GLU A 36 17.02 44.93 57.81
N LYS A 37 16.59 45.85 56.93
CA LYS A 37 15.32 45.74 56.20
C LYS A 37 15.50 45.06 54.86
N GLU A 38 16.56 45.39 54.13
CA GLU A 38 16.92 44.74 52.86
C GLU A 38 17.23 43.24 53.08
N ASP A 39 17.96 42.90 54.14
CA ASP A 39 18.27 41.50 54.49
C ASP A 39 17.00 40.70 54.86
N LYS A 40 15.97 41.36 55.42
CA LYS A 40 14.69 40.70 55.76
C LYS A 40 13.76 40.53 54.56
N GLU A 41 13.75 41.50 53.65
CA GLU A 41 12.98 41.39 52.40
C GLU A 41 13.61 40.31 51.50
N GLU A 42 14.94 40.16 51.46
CA GLU A 42 15.61 39.08 50.71
C GLU A 42 15.42 37.67 51.32
N ASP A 43 15.23 37.57 52.64
CA ASP A 43 14.93 36.29 53.30
C ASP A 43 13.45 35.89 53.10
N GLU A 44 12.51 36.86 53.17
CA GLU A 44 11.08 36.62 52.89
C GLU A 44 10.83 36.25 51.41
N GLU A 45 11.55 36.87 50.45
CA GLU A 45 11.44 36.50 49.02
C GLU A 45 11.98 35.10 48.71
N LYS A 46 12.99 34.61 49.45
CA LYS A 46 13.51 33.24 49.27
C LYS A 46 12.59 32.19 49.85
N ASP A 47 12.00 32.46 51.02
CA ASP A 47 11.02 31.55 51.62
C ASP A 47 9.77 31.41 50.71
N GLU A 48 9.35 32.49 50.02
CA GLU A 48 8.25 32.45 49.04
C GLU A 48 8.61 31.78 47.70
N GLU A 49 9.89 31.72 47.30
CA GLU A 49 10.36 30.94 46.14
C GLU A 49 10.43 29.45 46.49
N GLU A 50 10.98 29.09 47.66
CA GLU A 50 11.04 27.69 48.11
C GLU A 50 9.63 27.06 48.29
N GLU A 51 8.65 27.81 48.82
CA GLU A 51 7.27 27.31 48.91
C GLU A 51 6.60 27.10 47.54
N LYS A 52 6.95 27.88 46.51
CA LYS A 52 6.41 27.69 45.15
C LYS A 52 7.06 26.51 44.44
N ASP A 53 8.36 26.33 44.58
CA ASP A 53 9.06 25.19 44.03
C ASP A 53 8.52 23.87 44.64
N GLU A 54 8.21 23.86 45.94
CA GLU A 54 7.57 22.71 46.61
C GLU A 54 6.10 22.48 46.19
N GLU A 55 5.38 23.48 45.69
CA GLU A 55 4.03 23.32 45.13
C GLU A 55 4.10 22.81 43.68
N GLU A 56 5.03 23.32 42.87
CA GLU A 56 5.26 22.85 41.50
C GLU A 56 5.72 21.39 41.46
N GLU A 57 6.63 20.96 42.35
CA GLU A 57 7.06 19.55 42.44
C GLU A 57 5.89 18.61 42.78
N LYS A 58 4.98 19.03 43.67
CA LYS A 58 3.78 18.23 44.00
C LYS A 58 2.78 18.15 42.85
N GLU A 59 2.62 19.24 42.10
CA GLU A 59 1.78 19.25 40.90
C GLU A 59 2.37 18.45 39.72
N GLU A 60 3.70 18.25 39.69
CA GLU A 60 4.34 17.35 38.72
C GLU A 60 4.18 15.89 39.14
N GLU A 61 4.38 15.55 40.42
CA GLU A 61 4.15 14.20 40.95
C GLU A 61 2.68 13.75 40.76
N GLU A 62 1.69 14.60 41.04
CA GLU A 62 0.27 14.27 40.81
C GLU A 62 -0.06 14.06 39.32
N LYS A 63 0.65 14.74 38.41
CA LYS A 63 0.46 14.55 36.95
C LYS A 63 1.11 13.26 36.45
N GLU A 64 2.27 12.89 36.99
CA GLU A 64 2.91 11.61 36.67
C GLU A 64 2.05 10.43 37.14
N GLU A 65 1.50 10.48 38.36
CA GLU A 65 0.56 9.46 38.85
C GLU A 65 -0.71 9.36 37.98
N GLU A 66 -1.26 10.50 37.53
CA GLU A 66 -2.42 10.53 36.63
C GLU A 66 -2.10 10.06 35.20
N GLU A 67 -0.85 10.11 34.74
CA GLU A 67 -0.42 9.56 33.45
C GLU A 67 -0.21 8.05 33.56
N GLU A 68 0.41 7.56 34.64
CA GLU A 68 0.56 6.12 34.90
C GLU A 68 -0.80 5.42 35.01
N GLU A 69 -1.79 5.98 35.72
CA GLU A 69 -3.15 5.40 35.78
C GLU A 69 -3.85 5.36 34.41
N LYS A 70 -3.55 6.31 33.51
CA LYS A 70 -4.13 6.32 32.16
C LYS A 70 -3.46 5.29 31.25
N GLU A 71 -2.15 5.08 31.39
CA GLU A 71 -1.43 4.03 30.65
C GLU A 71 -1.93 2.64 31.08
N GLU A 72 -2.11 2.38 32.38
CA GLU A 72 -2.69 1.11 32.87
C GLU A 72 -4.12 0.88 32.32
N GLU A 73 -4.95 1.93 32.27
CA GLU A 73 -6.30 1.86 31.70
C GLU A 73 -6.33 1.67 30.18
N GLU A 74 -5.28 2.07 29.45
CA GLU A 74 -5.15 1.83 28.01
C GLU A 74 -4.66 0.39 27.76
N GLU A 75 -3.70 -0.11 28.53
CA GLU A 75 -3.24 -1.50 28.47
C GLU A 75 -4.40 -2.49 28.73
N GLU A 76 -5.23 -2.26 29.77
CA GLU A 76 -6.40 -3.13 30.03
C GLU A 76 -7.43 -3.12 28.88
N LYS A 77 -7.56 -1.99 28.15
CA LYS A 77 -8.47 -1.91 26.99
C LYS A 77 -7.90 -2.62 25.76
N GLU A 78 -6.59 -2.56 25.56
CA GLU A 78 -5.91 -3.29 24.48
C GLU A 78 -6.02 -4.80 24.72
N GLU A 79 -5.79 -5.29 25.94
CA GLU A 79 -5.98 -6.71 26.28
C GLU A 79 -7.44 -7.17 26.04
N GLU A 80 -8.43 -6.34 26.41
CA GLU A 80 -9.84 -6.63 26.14
C GLU A 80 -10.23 -6.60 24.65
N GLU A 81 -9.51 -5.86 23.81
CA GLU A 81 -9.71 -5.85 22.36
C GLU A 81 -9.05 -7.08 21.71
N GLU A 82 -7.85 -7.46 22.13
CA GLU A 82 -7.16 -8.68 21.68
C GLU A 82 -7.99 -9.94 21.98
N GLU A 83 -8.54 -10.08 23.20
CA GLU A 83 -9.42 -11.22 23.54
C GLU A 83 -10.67 -11.30 22.63
N LYS A 84 -11.19 -10.15 22.17
CA LYS A 84 -12.35 -10.11 21.27
C LYS A 84 -11.97 -10.48 19.84
N GLU A 85 -10.79 -10.08 19.38
CA GLU A 85 -10.28 -10.44 18.05
C GLU A 85 -10.01 -11.94 17.96
N GLU A 86 -9.36 -12.54 18.97
CA GLU A 86 -9.16 -14.00 19.05
C GLU A 86 -10.49 -14.77 19.00
N GLU A 87 -11.50 -14.30 19.75
CA GLU A 87 -12.84 -14.89 19.73
C GLU A 87 -13.56 -14.75 18.38
N GLU A 88 -13.25 -13.73 17.57
CA GLU A 88 -13.80 -13.57 16.22
C GLU A 88 -13.07 -14.47 15.21
N GLU A 89 -11.75 -14.61 15.32
CA GLU A 89 -10.94 -15.51 14.47
C GLU A 89 -11.35 -16.98 14.65
N GLU A 90 -11.53 -17.46 15.88
CA GLU A 90 -12.01 -18.83 16.13
C GLU A 90 -13.37 -19.10 15.44
N LYS A 91 -14.26 -18.08 15.44
CA LYS A 91 -15.58 -18.18 14.78
C LYS A 91 -15.49 -18.11 13.25
N GLU A 92 -14.44 -17.53 12.68
CA GLU A 92 -14.19 -17.56 11.24
C GLU A 92 -13.58 -18.90 10.81
N GLU A 93 -12.65 -19.46 11.59
CA GLU A 93 -12.09 -20.78 11.32
C GLU A 93 -13.15 -21.89 11.33
N GLU A 94 -14.05 -21.90 12.32
CA GLU A 94 -15.16 -22.86 12.37
C GLU A 94 -16.06 -22.78 11.13
N LYS A 95 -16.30 -21.57 10.60
CA LYS A 95 -17.09 -21.39 9.36
C LYS A 95 -16.36 -21.88 8.12
N GLU A 96 -15.04 -21.65 8.03
CA GLU A 96 -14.25 -22.16 6.92
C GLU A 96 -14.22 -23.69 6.90
N GLU A 97 -14.16 -24.34 8.07
CA GLU A 97 -14.25 -25.81 8.16
C GLU A 97 -15.62 -26.33 7.70
N GLU A 98 -16.72 -25.67 8.11
CA GLU A 98 -18.06 -26.01 7.64
C GLU A 98 -18.22 -25.85 6.11
N GLU A 99 -17.68 -24.76 5.52
CA GLU A 99 -17.71 -24.54 4.06
C GLU A 99 -16.89 -25.60 3.30
N LYS A 100 -15.70 -25.96 3.81
CA LYS A 100 -14.86 -27.03 3.22
C LYS A 100 -15.58 -28.38 3.24
N GLU A 101 -16.28 -28.70 4.34
CA GLU A 101 -17.09 -29.91 4.44
C GLU A 101 -18.27 -29.93 3.44
N GLU A 102 -18.89 -28.77 3.16
CA GLU A 102 -19.96 -28.68 2.17
C GLU A 102 -19.42 -28.85 0.73
N GLU A 103 -18.26 -28.23 0.40
CA GLU A 103 -17.62 -28.40 -0.90
C GLU A 103 -17.20 -29.85 -1.18
N GLU A 104 -16.66 -30.56 -0.17
CA GLU A 104 -16.31 -31.97 -0.32
C GLU A 104 -17.54 -32.85 -0.60
N LYS A 105 -18.67 -32.56 0.04
CA LYS A 105 -19.95 -33.26 -0.19
C LYS A 105 -20.47 -33.00 -1.61
N GLU A 106 -20.41 -31.76 -2.10
CA GLU A 106 -20.80 -31.44 -3.48
C GLU A 106 -19.89 -32.14 -4.51
N GLU A 107 -18.58 -32.21 -4.27
CA GLU A 107 -17.65 -32.93 -5.14
C GLU A 107 -17.94 -34.43 -5.20
N GLU A 108 -18.29 -35.06 -4.07
CA GLU A 108 -18.66 -36.48 -4.04
C GLU A 108 -19.96 -36.75 -4.81
N GLU A 109 -20.97 -35.89 -4.66
CA GLU A 109 -22.22 -35.99 -5.43
C GLU A 109 -21.98 -35.85 -6.94
N GLU A 110 -21.13 -34.90 -7.35
CA GLU A 110 -20.80 -34.69 -8.76
C GLU A 110 -20.00 -35.87 -9.36
N LYS A 111 -19.11 -36.50 -8.56
CA LYS A 111 -18.39 -37.73 -8.94
C LYS A 111 -19.37 -38.89 -9.13
N GLU A 112 -20.35 -39.05 -8.24
CA GLU A 112 -21.41 -40.07 -8.39
C GLU A 112 -22.26 -39.86 -9.63
N GLU A 113 -22.66 -38.62 -9.94
CA GLU A 113 -23.43 -38.30 -11.15
C GLU A 113 -22.63 -38.63 -12.42
N LYS A 114 -21.35 -38.26 -12.46
CA LYS A 114 -20.44 -38.56 -13.58
C LYS A 114 -20.23 -40.07 -13.77
N GLU A 115 -20.21 -40.87 -12.71
CA GLU A 115 -20.17 -42.33 -12.81
C GLU A 115 -21.47 -42.92 -13.36
N LYS A 116 -22.62 -42.42 -12.90
CA LYS A 116 -23.95 -42.79 -13.42
C LYS A 116 -24.10 -42.45 -14.91
N GLU A 117 -23.60 -41.29 -15.36
CA GLU A 117 -23.58 -40.92 -16.78
C GLU A 117 -22.69 -41.83 -17.63
N LYS A 118 -21.49 -42.18 -17.14
CA LYS A 118 -20.57 -43.12 -17.82
C LYS A 118 -21.17 -44.52 -17.98
N GLU A 119 -21.94 -44.99 -17.00
CA GLU A 119 -22.68 -46.25 -17.12
C GLU A 119 -23.81 -46.19 -18.18
N VAL A 120 -24.51 -45.05 -18.27
CA VAL A 120 -25.56 -44.81 -19.26
C VAL A 120 -24.97 -44.70 -20.68
N GLU A 121 -23.80 -44.09 -20.85
CA GLU A 121 -23.10 -44.01 -22.13
C GLU A 121 -22.55 -45.37 -22.60
N LYS A 122 -22.01 -46.20 -21.68
CA LYS A 122 -21.59 -47.58 -22.01
C LYS A 122 -22.73 -48.44 -22.54
N LYS A 123 -23.97 -48.22 -22.07
CA LYS A 123 -25.17 -48.92 -22.58
C LYS A 123 -25.67 -48.40 -23.95
N LYS A 124 -25.20 -47.23 -24.42
CA LYS A 124 -25.59 -46.60 -25.70
C LYS A 124 -24.53 -46.72 -26.81
N GLY A 125 -23.61 -47.67 -26.72
CA GLY A 125 -22.65 -47.95 -27.78
C GLY A 125 -23.27 -48.56 -29.04
N LYS A 126 -23.92 -47.77 -29.91
CA LYS A 126 -23.93 -47.94 -31.39
C LYS A 126 -24.75 -46.84 -32.10
N LYS A 127 -24.07 -46.13 -33.00
CA LYS A 127 -24.53 -45.08 -33.95
C LYS A 127 -24.58 -43.64 -33.40
N LYS A 128 -23.55 -42.85 -33.71
CA LYS A 128 -23.57 -41.73 -34.69
C LYS A 128 -22.27 -40.92 -34.57
N GLY A 129 -21.91 -40.26 -35.67
CA GLY A 129 -20.61 -39.62 -35.87
C GLY A 129 -20.27 -38.53 -34.84
N LYS A 130 -18.96 -38.26 -34.73
CA LYS A 130 -18.33 -37.17 -33.96
C LYS A 130 -19.21 -35.92 -33.90
N LYS A 131 -19.97 -35.79 -32.83
CA LYS A 131 -20.40 -34.48 -32.34
C LYS A 131 -19.16 -33.85 -31.71
N LYS A 132 -18.90 -32.60 -32.05
CA LYS A 132 -18.01 -31.75 -31.26
C LYS A 132 -18.62 -31.70 -29.86
N GLU A 133 -17.92 -32.17 -28.86
CA GLU A 133 -18.27 -31.88 -27.47
C GLU A 133 -18.20 -30.38 -27.30
N ASP A 134 -19.32 -29.77 -26.94
CA ASP A 134 -19.35 -28.38 -26.51
C ASP A 134 -18.69 -28.35 -25.12
N SER A 135 -17.37 -28.20 -25.12
CA SER A 135 -16.60 -27.94 -23.90
C SER A 135 -16.96 -26.55 -23.42
N TRP A 136 -17.58 -26.46 -22.25
CA TRP A 136 -17.69 -25.22 -21.50
C TRP A 136 -16.27 -24.77 -21.20
N VAL A 137 -15.89 -23.62 -21.77
CA VAL A 137 -14.63 -22.96 -21.44
C VAL A 137 -15.01 -21.77 -20.60
N GLU A 138 -14.55 -21.78 -19.35
CA GLU A 138 -14.67 -20.65 -18.46
C GLU A 138 -14.12 -19.37 -19.09
N VAL A 139 -14.81 -18.26 -18.85
CA VAL A 139 -14.51 -16.95 -19.45
C VAL A 139 -13.08 -16.52 -19.15
N PHE A 140 -12.58 -16.78 -17.94
CA PHE A 140 -11.23 -16.45 -17.51
C PHE A 140 -10.17 -17.16 -18.35
N TYR A 141 -10.31 -18.47 -18.59
CA TYR A 141 -9.39 -19.22 -19.45
C TYR A 141 -9.39 -18.70 -20.89
N GLN A 142 -10.56 -18.31 -21.41
CA GLN A 142 -10.67 -17.76 -22.76
C GLN A 142 -10.04 -16.37 -22.87
N LEU A 143 -10.13 -15.55 -21.83
CA LEU A 143 -9.49 -14.23 -21.73
C LEU A 143 -7.97 -14.37 -21.55
N PHE A 144 -7.54 -15.25 -20.65
CA PHE A 144 -6.14 -15.55 -20.38
C PHE A 144 -5.42 -16.02 -21.65
N ARG A 145 -5.96 -17.02 -22.36
CA ARG A 145 -5.41 -17.45 -23.67
C ARG A 145 -5.47 -16.36 -24.74
N GLY A 146 -6.34 -15.37 -24.57
CA GLY A 146 -6.39 -14.17 -25.40
C GLY A 146 -5.33 -13.12 -25.03
N GLY A 147 -4.44 -13.40 -24.08
CA GLY A 147 -3.42 -12.50 -23.57
C GLY A 147 -3.97 -11.43 -22.63
N VAL A 148 -5.10 -11.68 -21.96
CA VAL A 148 -5.72 -10.72 -21.03
C VAL A 148 -5.48 -11.14 -19.59
N LEU A 149 -4.89 -10.25 -18.80
CA LEU A 149 -4.60 -10.41 -17.38
C LEU A 149 -5.33 -9.32 -16.58
N PHE A 150 -5.67 -9.64 -15.33
CA PHE A 150 -6.34 -8.74 -14.40
C PHE A 150 -5.62 -8.73 -13.05
N LEU A 151 -5.49 -7.55 -12.45
CA LEU A 151 -5.14 -7.36 -11.05
C LEU A 151 -6.18 -6.43 -10.45
N GLY A 152 -7.12 -6.99 -9.68
CA GLY A 152 -8.22 -6.27 -9.04
C GLY A 152 -8.18 -6.26 -7.51
N LYS A 153 -7.11 -6.81 -6.93
CA LYS A 153 -6.87 -6.92 -5.48
C LYS A 153 -5.56 -6.20 -5.09
N PRO A 154 -5.29 -5.97 -3.79
CA PRO A 154 -3.97 -5.54 -3.34
C PRO A 154 -2.86 -6.45 -3.88
N LEU A 155 -1.68 -5.88 -4.10
CA LEU A 155 -0.55 -6.61 -4.67
C LEU A 155 0.23 -7.30 -3.54
N ASP A 156 -0.06 -8.58 -3.34
CA ASP A 156 0.65 -9.48 -2.42
C ASP A 156 1.64 -10.38 -3.20
N GLU A 157 2.37 -11.25 -2.49
CA GLU A 157 3.27 -12.23 -3.12
C GLU A 157 2.53 -13.19 -4.05
N GLU A 158 1.35 -13.66 -3.64
CA GLU A 158 0.58 -14.65 -4.37
C GLU A 158 0.07 -14.12 -5.71
N SER A 159 -0.56 -12.95 -5.72
CA SER A 159 -1.04 -12.26 -6.94
C SER A 159 0.10 -11.88 -7.85
N ALA A 160 1.20 -11.36 -7.31
CA ALA A 160 2.38 -11.05 -8.10
C ALA A 160 2.92 -12.34 -8.75
N SER A 161 3.07 -13.42 -7.98
CA SER A 161 3.51 -14.73 -8.46
C SER A 161 2.61 -15.27 -9.58
N LEU A 162 1.29 -15.21 -9.41
CA LEU A 162 0.32 -15.65 -10.41
C LEU A 162 0.42 -14.84 -11.71
N ILE A 163 0.51 -13.51 -11.62
CA ILE A 163 0.63 -12.64 -12.79
C ILE A 163 1.98 -12.85 -13.47
N MET A 164 3.06 -13.01 -12.70
CA MET A 164 4.38 -13.29 -13.24
C MET A 164 4.42 -14.62 -14.01
N LYS A 165 3.93 -15.71 -13.40
CA LYS A 165 3.80 -17.03 -14.06
C LYS A 165 2.95 -16.93 -15.32
N SER A 166 1.85 -16.19 -15.26
CA SER A 166 0.96 -15.92 -16.38
C SER A 166 1.67 -15.22 -17.55
N MET A 167 2.45 -14.16 -17.26
CA MET A 167 3.22 -13.44 -18.28
C MET A 167 4.30 -14.32 -18.90
N VAL A 168 5.02 -15.12 -18.10
CA VAL A 168 6.02 -16.07 -18.60
C VAL A 168 5.37 -17.09 -19.52
N TYR A 169 4.25 -17.68 -19.12
CA TYR A 169 3.50 -18.65 -19.92
C TYR A 169 3.07 -18.05 -21.27
N LEU A 170 2.43 -16.88 -21.26
CA LEU A 170 1.99 -16.20 -22.48
C LEU A 170 3.17 -15.86 -23.40
N ASN A 171 4.29 -15.41 -22.82
CA ASN A 171 5.51 -15.12 -23.57
C ASN A 171 6.17 -16.40 -24.16
N GLN A 172 6.02 -17.56 -23.52
CA GLN A 172 6.48 -18.85 -24.06
C GLN A 172 5.59 -19.35 -25.20
N GLU A 173 4.26 -19.28 -25.03
CA GLU A 173 3.29 -19.75 -26.02
C GLU A 173 3.39 -18.96 -27.33
N ASN A 174 3.52 -17.63 -27.25
CA ASN A 174 3.71 -16.79 -28.43
C ASN A 174 4.52 -15.52 -28.13
N ARG A 175 5.84 -15.63 -28.31
CA ARG A 175 6.78 -14.50 -28.16
C ARG A 175 6.36 -13.32 -29.04
N GLY A 176 6.27 -12.14 -28.43
CA GLY A 176 5.91 -10.91 -29.13
C GLY A 176 4.40 -10.66 -29.27
N GLU A 177 3.53 -11.59 -28.83
CA GLU A 177 2.10 -11.29 -28.75
C GLU A 177 1.82 -10.23 -27.68
N LYS A 178 0.80 -9.41 -27.93
CA LYS A 178 0.42 -8.32 -27.03
C LYS A 178 -0.29 -8.89 -25.80
N ILE A 179 0.13 -8.45 -24.61
CA ILE A 179 -0.53 -8.71 -23.34
C ILE A 179 -1.36 -7.48 -22.97
N MET A 180 -2.61 -7.70 -22.57
CA MET A 180 -3.53 -6.69 -22.06
C MET A 180 -3.64 -6.88 -20.56
N PHE A 181 -3.15 -5.93 -19.80
CA PHE A 181 -3.12 -6.02 -18.34
C PHE A 181 -4.02 -4.95 -17.74
N PHE A 182 -5.16 -5.36 -17.19
CA PHE A 182 -6.10 -4.48 -16.50
C PHE A 182 -5.77 -4.40 -15.02
N LEU A 183 -5.69 -3.17 -14.50
CA LEU A 183 -5.30 -2.90 -13.11
C LEU A 183 -6.35 -2.08 -12.38
N HIS A 184 -6.71 -2.54 -11.19
CA HIS A 184 -7.46 -1.83 -10.16
C HIS A 184 -6.84 -2.24 -8.82
N CYS A 185 -5.75 -1.58 -8.44
CA CYS A 185 -4.91 -2.00 -7.32
C CYS A 185 -4.50 -0.79 -6.49
N ARG A 186 -4.76 -0.85 -5.17
CA ARG A 186 -4.43 0.24 -4.23
C ARG A 186 -2.97 0.23 -3.77
N GLY A 187 -2.18 -0.75 -4.17
CA GLY A 187 -0.83 -0.98 -3.69
C GLY A 187 -0.70 -2.33 -2.99
N GLY A 188 0.40 -2.52 -2.27
CA GLY A 188 0.72 -3.74 -1.54
C GLY A 188 2.23 -3.90 -1.40
N ALA A 189 2.68 -5.16 -1.28
CA ALA A 189 4.06 -5.54 -1.06
C ALA A 189 5.01 -4.93 -2.10
N MET A 190 5.97 -4.14 -1.61
CA MET A 190 6.91 -3.40 -2.44
C MET A 190 7.81 -4.32 -3.25
N ALA A 191 8.38 -5.35 -2.61
CA ALA A 191 9.25 -6.34 -3.27
C ALA A 191 8.51 -7.06 -4.40
N SER A 192 7.28 -7.51 -4.14
CA SER A 192 6.41 -8.18 -5.13
C SER A 192 6.13 -7.29 -6.34
N GLY A 193 5.85 -6.00 -6.12
CA GLY A 193 5.61 -5.07 -7.23
C GLY A 193 6.86 -4.68 -8.01
N VAL A 194 8.03 -4.59 -7.36
CA VAL A 194 9.32 -4.42 -8.06
C VAL A 194 9.63 -5.65 -8.91
N ALA A 195 9.47 -6.86 -8.37
CA ALA A 195 9.67 -8.10 -9.11
C ALA A 195 8.73 -8.22 -10.32
N LEU A 196 7.45 -7.88 -10.15
CA LEU A 196 6.48 -7.86 -11.24
C LEU A 196 6.86 -6.84 -12.32
N TYR A 197 7.24 -5.61 -11.93
CA TYR A 197 7.72 -4.60 -12.88
C TYR A 197 8.94 -5.10 -13.66
N ASP A 198 9.95 -5.66 -13.01
CA ASP A 198 11.16 -6.15 -13.68
C ASP A 198 10.82 -7.25 -14.69
N LEU A 199 9.93 -8.19 -14.34
CA LEU A 199 9.48 -9.21 -15.28
C LEU A 199 8.74 -8.61 -16.48
N MET A 200 7.92 -7.57 -16.27
CA MET A 200 7.26 -6.86 -17.36
C MET A 200 8.27 -6.33 -18.38
N GLN A 201 9.47 -5.93 -17.94
CA GLN A 201 10.55 -5.47 -18.83
C GLN A 201 11.26 -6.62 -19.56
N TYR A 202 11.26 -7.84 -19.00
CA TYR A 202 11.89 -9.02 -19.60
C TYR A 202 11.01 -9.74 -20.63
N VAL A 203 9.69 -9.57 -20.55
CA VAL A 203 8.76 -10.16 -21.51
C VAL A 203 8.95 -9.49 -22.87
N THR A 204 9.00 -10.29 -23.94
CA THR A 204 9.25 -9.78 -25.31
C THR A 204 8.00 -9.19 -25.95
N GLY A 205 6.82 -9.60 -25.48
CA GLY A 205 5.53 -9.06 -25.88
C GLY A 205 5.31 -7.64 -25.37
N HIS A 206 4.52 -6.86 -26.10
CA HIS A 206 4.11 -5.56 -25.62
C HIS A 206 3.04 -5.70 -24.53
N ILE A 207 3.28 -5.07 -23.38
CA ILE A 207 2.35 -5.06 -22.25
C ILE A 207 1.58 -3.75 -22.28
N ASN A 208 0.28 -3.86 -22.55
CA ASN A 208 -0.66 -2.76 -22.55
C ASN A 208 -1.33 -2.70 -21.18
N THR A 209 -0.93 -1.76 -20.34
CA THR A 209 -1.52 -1.56 -19.02
C THR A 209 -2.73 -0.64 -19.10
N ILE A 210 -3.81 -1.01 -18.41
CA ILE A 210 -5.07 -0.25 -18.39
C ILE A 210 -5.53 -0.12 -16.94
N GLY A 211 -5.36 1.07 -16.38
CA GLY A 211 -5.86 1.42 -15.06
C GLY A 211 -7.36 1.68 -15.10
N VAL A 212 -8.13 0.96 -14.29
CA VAL A 212 -9.55 1.17 -14.04
C VAL A 212 -9.73 1.50 -12.56
N GLY A 213 -10.64 2.41 -12.23
CA GLY A 213 -10.85 2.84 -10.84
C GLY A 213 -9.58 3.49 -10.27
N LEU A 214 -9.21 3.12 -9.05
CA LEU A 214 -8.01 3.64 -8.37
C LEU A 214 -6.79 2.72 -8.59
N ASN A 215 -5.69 3.31 -9.04
CA ASN A 215 -4.39 2.64 -9.11
C ASN A 215 -3.40 3.43 -8.25
N ALA A 216 -3.07 2.92 -7.08
CA ALA A 216 -2.31 3.65 -6.07
C ALA A 216 -1.01 2.92 -5.69
N SER A 217 0.01 3.66 -5.24
CA SER A 217 1.27 3.08 -4.73
C SER A 217 1.87 2.08 -5.74
N MET A 218 2.13 0.83 -5.34
CA MET A 218 2.63 -0.22 -6.24
C MET A 218 1.68 -0.53 -7.41
N GLY A 219 0.37 -0.30 -7.26
CA GLY A 219 -0.57 -0.39 -8.38
C GLY A 219 -0.32 0.68 -9.45
N ALA A 220 0.01 1.91 -9.03
CA ALA A 220 0.42 2.98 -9.95
C ALA A 220 1.77 2.68 -10.61
N PHE A 221 2.70 2.10 -9.86
CA PHE A 221 4.03 1.71 -10.36
C PHE A 221 3.95 0.58 -11.41
N VAL A 222 3.15 -0.45 -11.16
CA VAL A 222 2.94 -1.54 -12.13
C VAL A 222 2.17 -1.01 -13.35
N LEU A 223 1.17 -0.13 -13.17
CA LEU A 223 0.50 0.56 -14.27
C LEU A 223 1.51 1.34 -15.14
N HIS A 224 2.45 2.03 -14.51
CA HIS A 224 3.51 2.79 -15.15
C HIS A 224 4.48 1.90 -15.97
N GLY A 225 4.73 0.67 -15.52
CA GLY A 225 5.62 -0.30 -16.17
C GLY A 225 5.13 -0.89 -17.49
N GLY A 226 3.92 -0.55 -17.94
CA GLY A 226 3.47 -0.93 -19.28
C GLY A 226 4.38 -0.39 -20.39
N THR A 227 4.31 -1.01 -21.57
CA THR A 227 5.05 -0.53 -22.74
C THR A 227 4.69 0.93 -23.04
N ARG A 228 5.70 1.79 -23.17
CA ARG A 228 5.53 3.21 -23.52
C ARG A 228 4.65 3.41 -24.76
N GLY A 229 3.74 4.38 -24.68
CA GLY A 229 2.72 4.65 -25.69
C GLY A 229 1.51 3.70 -25.65
N LYS A 230 1.45 2.78 -24.67
CA LYS A 230 0.39 1.77 -24.54
C LYS A 230 -0.18 1.66 -23.13
N ARG A 231 0.12 2.64 -22.28
CA ARG A 231 -0.39 2.75 -20.90
C ARG A 231 -1.61 3.66 -20.91
N ALA A 232 -2.73 3.20 -20.36
CA ALA A 232 -3.97 3.95 -20.35
C ALA A 232 -4.60 3.96 -18.96
N VAL A 233 -5.41 4.98 -18.68
CA VAL A 233 -6.29 5.00 -17.51
C VAL A 233 -7.70 5.34 -17.94
N SER A 234 -8.72 4.75 -17.32
CA SER A 234 -10.12 5.04 -17.59
C SER A 234 -10.46 6.53 -17.33
N GLU A 235 -11.52 7.04 -17.97
CA GLU A 235 -11.94 8.46 -17.86
C GLU A 235 -12.25 8.89 -16.43
N ASN A 236 -12.73 7.97 -15.60
CA ASN A 236 -12.98 8.21 -14.17
C ASN A 236 -11.90 7.62 -13.28
N GLY A 237 -10.83 7.09 -13.85
CA GLY A 237 -9.75 6.47 -13.08
C GLY A 237 -8.98 7.50 -12.28
N ARG A 238 -8.26 7.03 -11.27
CA ARG A 238 -7.35 7.83 -10.46
C ARG A 238 -6.03 7.10 -10.33
N VAL A 239 -4.95 7.86 -10.31
CA VAL A 239 -3.62 7.36 -10.02
C VAL A 239 -3.14 8.04 -8.75
N MET A 240 -2.60 7.28 -7.79
CA MET A 240 -1.98 7.87 -6.61
C MET A 240 -0.55 7.41 -6.51
N ILE A 241 0.37 8.35 -6.33
CA ILE A 241 1.78 8.09 -6.06
C ILE A 241 2.13 8.63 -4.68
N HIS A 242 3.03 7.93 -4.01
CA HIS A 242 3.60 8.32 -2.74
C HIS A 242 4.93 7.57 -2.56
N GLN A 243 5.62 7.86 -1.47
CA GLN A 243 6.92 7.29 -1.18
C GLN A 243 6.73 5.82 -0.82
N PRO A 244 7.69 4.95 -1.18
CA PRO A 244 7.61 3.58 -0.73
C PRO A 244 7.70 3.54 0.79
N PHE A 245 6.86 2.70 1.39
CA PHE A 245 6.85 2.41 2.80
C PHE A 245 7.10 0.91 2.97
N MET A 246 7.92 0.57 3.96
CA MET A 246 8.12 -0.80 4.42
C MET A 246 7.86 -0.77 5.92
N SER A 247 6.93 -1.58 6.39
CA SER A 247 6.77 -1.78 7.83
C SER A 247 7.99 -2.57 8.32
N PRO A 248 8.74 -2.09 9.32
CA PRO A 248 9.74 -2.90 10.01
C PRO A 248 9.11 -4.13 10.70
N TYR A 249 7.79 -4.10 10.93
CA TYR A 249 7.03 -5.06 11.72
C TYR A 249 6.05 -5.92 10.89
N ASP A 250 6.16 -5.93 9.56
CA ASP A 250 5.36 -6.85 8.70
C ASP A 250 5.78 -8.34 8.88
N SER A 251 6.61 -8.65 9.87
CA SER A 251 6.83 -9.99 10.42
C SER A 251 5.74 -10.43 11.40
N ASP A 252 4.70 -9.63 11.65
CA ASP A 252 3.58 -9.95 12.55
C ASP A 252 2.64 -11.05 12.03
N LYS A 253 3.12 -11.93 11.12
CA LYS A 253 2.44 -13.19 10.77
C LYS A 253 2.87 -14.38 11.63
N ASP A 254 3.75 -14.17 12.61
CA ASP A 254 4.22 -15.22 13.52
C ASP A 254 3.93 -14.90 15.00
N LYS A 255 2.91 -14.08 15.31
CA LYS A 255 2.53 -13.81 16.72
C LYS A 255 1.66 -14.90 17.35
N ASP A 256 1.05 -15.78 16.56
CA ASP A 256 0.17 -16.84 17.10
C ASP A 256 0.85 -18.21 17.24
N ASN A 257 2.17 -18.29 17.00
CA ASN A 257 2.90 -19.56 17.02
C ASN A 257 3.71 -19.73 18.31
N ASP A 258 2.99 -19.86 19.43
CA ASP A 258 3.53 -20.15 20.77
C ASP A 258 4.20 -21.53 20.91
N ASN A 259 4.24 -22.31 19.83
CA ASN A 259 4.97 -23.57 19.80
C ASN A 259 5.55 -23.78 18.40
N GLU A 260 6.85 -23.51 18.21
CA GLU A 260 7.75 -24.54 17.68
C GLU A 260 9.20 -24.07 17.65
N GLU A 261 10.05 -25.06 17.89
CA GLU A 261 11.50 -24.96 18.06
C GLU A 261 12.19 -24.21 16.92
N GLU A 262 12.96 -23.19 17.34
CA GLU A 262 14.25 -22.72 16.81
C GLU A 262 14.90 -23.60 15.70
N ASP A 263 14.38 -23.56 14.47
CA ASP A 263 15.14 -23.87 13.25
C ASP A 263 14.47 -23.28 12.00
N SER A 264 14.31 -21.96 11.98
CA SER A 264 14.25 -21.24 10.72
C SER A 264 15.28 -20.13 10.78
N THR A 265 16.10 -20.05 9.74
CA THR A 265 17.02 -18.95 9.51
C THR A 265 16.18 -17.75 9.11
N ASP A 266 15.45 -17.24 10.09
CA ASP A 266 14.64 -16.06 9.99
C ASP A 266 15.63 -14.92 9.82
N PHE A 267 15.82 -14.51 8.56
CA PHE A 267 16.77 -13.47 8.18
C PHE A 267 16.17 -12.11 8.56
N LYS A 268 15.84 -11.95 9.85
CA LYS A 268 15.61 -10.66 10.48
C LYS A 268 16.87 -9.86 10.21
N PHE A 269 16.74 -8.79 9.44
CA PHE A 269 17.86 -7.93 9.15
C PHE A 269 18.17 -7.18 10.46
N GLU A 270 19.01 -7.77 11.33
CA GLU A 270 19.33 -7.28 12.68
C GLU A 270 19.95 -5.86 12.73
N ASP A 271 20.16 -5.21 11.58
CA ASP A 271 20.74 -3.87 11.46
C ASP A 271 19.73 -2.89 10.83
N PRO A 272 19.07 -2.04 11.64
CA PRO A 272 18.17 -0.98 11.17
C PRO A 272 18.81 -0.04 10.13
N GLY A 273 20.15 0.09 10.16
CA GLY A 273 20.90 0.88 9.19
C GLY A 273 20.86 0.28 7.79
N PHE A 274 20.82 -1.05 7.67
CA PHE A 274 20.72 -1.73 6.39
C PHE A 274 19.32 -1.62 5.79
N GLU A 275 18.28 -1.79 6.62
CA GLU A 275 16.89 -1.65 6.17
C GLU A 275 16.60 -0.25 5.65
N ALA A 276 17.04 0.78 6.39
CA ALA A 276 16.93 2.16 5.96
C ALA A 276 17.69 2.42 4.64
N PHE A 277 18.87 1.79 4.47
CA PHE A 277 19.62 1.87 3.22
C PHE A 277 18.86 1.21 2.06
N TYR A 278 18.29 0.03 2.28
CA TYR A 278 17.53 -0.70 1.27
C TYR A 278 16.24 0.04 0.88
N LEU A 279 15.48 0.57 1.84
CA LEU A 279 14.30 1.38 1.57
C LEU A 279 14.65 2.65 0.78
N ARG A 280 15.76 3.31 1.12
CA ARG A 280 16.27 4.45 0.36
C ARG A 280 16.64 4.06 -1.07
N TYR A 281 17.26 2.89 -1.24
CA TYR A 281 17.58 2.35 -2.56
C TYR A 281 16.32 2.10 -3.39
N LEU A 282 15.31 1.44 -2.82
CA LEU A 282 14.03 1.20 -3.49
C LEU A 282 13.31 2.50 -3.84
N ARG A 283 13.32 3.49 -2.95
CA ARG A 283 12.81 4.84 -3.24
C ARG A 283 13.51 5.47 -4.44
N GLN A 284 14.83 5.39 -4.51
CA GLN A 284 15.58 5.90 -5.66
C GLN A 284 15.26 5.14 -6.93
N TYR A 285 15.17 3.80 -6.85
CA TYR A 285 14.80 2.95 -7.98
C TYR A 285 13.43 3.33 -8.54
N ILE A 286 12.39 3.34 -7.70
CA ILE A 286 11.02 3.68 -8.11
C ILE A 286 10.96 5.11 -8.68
N THR A 287 11.58 6.08 -7.99
CA THR A 287 11.65 7.46 -8.49
C THR A 287 12.33 7.53 -9.86
N SER A 288 13.42 6.76 -10.06
CA SER A 288 14.14 6.74 -11.33
C SER A 288 13.29 6.21 -12.50
N THR A 289 12.45 5.19 -12.27
CA THR A 289 11.55 4.67 -13.32
C THR A 289 10.53 5.72 -13.77
N TYR A 290 9.90 6.42 -12.81
CA TYR A 290 8.96 7.50 -13.12
C TYR A 290 9.64 8.59 -13.95
N LEU A 291 10.89 8.92 -13.64
CA LEU A 291 11.68 9.91 -14.37
C LEU A 291 11.97 9.52 -15.82
N GLU A 292 12.03 8.23 -16.17
CA GLU A 292 12.30 7.79 -17.56
C GLU A 292 11.22 8.26 -18.55
N THR A 293 10.00 8.48 -18.05
CA THR A 293 8.86 8.90 -18.87
C THR A 293 8.29 10.25 -18.48
N SER A 294 8.53 10.69 -17.23
CA SER A 294 8.17 12.04 -16.81
C SER A 294 9.02 13.08 -17.55
N LYS A 295 8.46 14.28 -17.70
CA LYS A 295 9.20 15.45 -18.20
C LYS A 295 9.68 16.35 -17.06
N MET A 296 9.63 15.84 -15.83
CA MET A 296 9.93 16.57 -14.61
C MET A 296 11.38 16.30 -14.17
N ASP A 297 11.92 17.18 -13.33
CA ASP A 297 13.20 16.92 -12.67
C ASP A 297 13.02 15.96 -11.48
N TYR A 298 14.15 15.37 -11.06
CA TYR A 298 14.18 14.42 -9.94
C TYR A 298 13.58 15.00 -8.65
N PHE A 299 13.91 16.26 -8.33
CA PHE A 299 13.47 16.88 -7.09
C PHE A 299 11.95 17.07 -7.07
N MET A 300 11.35 17.45 -8.19
CA MET A 300 9.91 17.59 -8.33
C MET A 300 9.19 16.25 -8.16
N VAL A 301 9.63 15.19 -8.86
CA VAL A 301 9.04 13.84 -8.71
C VAL A 301 9.18 13.35 -7.27
N HIS A 302 10.38 13.50 -6.70
CA HIS A 302 10.65 13.11 -5.32
C HIS A 302 9.73 13.85 -4.33
N LYS A 303 9.52 15.16 -4.53
CA LYS A 303 8.65 15.98 -3.67
C LYS A 303 7.19 15.60 -3.81
N LEU A 304 6.72 15.34 -5.04
CA LEU A 304 5.35 14.87 -5.29
C LEU A 304 5.09 13.51 -4.64
N MET A 305 6.11 12.66 -4.52
CA MET A 305 6.00 11.37 -3.84
C MET A 305 6.10 11.46 -2.31
N GLU A 306 6.47 12.58 -1.68
CA GLU A 306 6.63 12.61 -0.21
C GLU A 306 5.33 12.35 0.58
N ARG A 307 4.18 12.56 -0.06
CA ARG A 307 2.85 12.32 0.51
C ARG A 307 1.98 11.67 -0.55
N ASP A 308 0.81 11.22 -0.13
CA ASP A 308 -0.25 10.76 -1.03
C ASP A 308 -0.61 11.86 -2.01
N HIS A 309 -0.28 11.62 -3.28
CA HIS A 309 -0.59 12.54 -4.35
C HIS A 309 -1.50 11.88 -5.37
N TYR A 310 -2.79 12.21 -5.29
CA TYR A 310 -3.81 11.77 -6.23
C TYR A 310 -3.76 12.60 -7.51
N LEU A 311 -3.84 11.90 -8.64
CA LEU A 311 -3.76 12.44 -9.99
C LEU A 311 -5.02 12.03 -10.74
N ASP A 312 -5.73 13.03 -11.26
CA ASP A 312 -6.76 12.82 -12.26
C ASP A 312 -6.14 12.27 -13.57
N PRO A 313 -6.91 11.64 -14.46
CA PRO A 313 -6.41 11.01 -15.68
C PRO A 313 -5.51 11.90 -16.54
N ASP A 314 -5.92 13.15 -16.79
CA ASP A 314 -5.15 14.09 -17.61
C ASP A 314 -3.83 14.49 -16.93
N THR A 315 -3.84 14.60 -15.61
CA THR A 315 -2.65 14.88 -14.80
C THR A 315 -1.71 13.68 -14.80
N ALA A 316 -2.23 12.45 -14.74
CA ALA A 316 -1.43 11.23 -14.83
C ALA A 316 -0.74 11.09 -16.21
N VAL A 317 -1.42 11.50 -17.29
CA VAL A 317 -0.81 11.61 -18.64
C VAL A 317 0.25 12.71 -18.67
N SER A 318 -0.05 13.88 -18.11
CA SER A 318 0.88 15.02 -18.08
C SER A 318 2.14 14.73 -17.26
N PHE A 319 1.99 14.00 -16.16
CA PHE A 319 3.09 13.48 -15.34
C PHE A 319 3.93 12.46 -16.13
N GLY A 320 3.30 11.65 -16.97
CA GLY A 320 3.94 10.60 -17.76
C GLY A 320 3.77 9.19 -17.22
N ILE A 321 2.94 8.99 -16.18
CA ILE A 321 2.63 7.67 -15.61
C ILE A 321 1.93 6.80 -16.65
N VAL A 322 0.95 7.39 -17.35
CA VAL A 322 0.23 6.78 -18.46
C VAL A 322 0.38 7.64 -19.72
N ASP A 323 -0.01 7.10 -20.88
CA ASP A 323 0.12 7.78 -22.17
C ASP A 323 -1.20 8.35 -22.69
N GLN A 324 -2.34 7.82 -22.24
CA GLN A 324 -3.65 8.21 -22.72
C GLN A 324 -4.76 8.01 -21.69
N VAL A 325 -5.80 8.84 -21.80
CA VAL A 325 -7.07 8.68 -21.10
C VAL A 325 -8.04 7.89 -21.99
N GLY A 326 -8.70 6.90 -21.42
CA GLY A 326 -9.64 6.02 -22.10
C GLY A 326 -8.98 4.94 -22.96
N ALA A 327 -9.74 3.89 -23.23
CA ALA A 327 -9.31 2.69 -23.93
C ALA A 327 -10.00 2.50 -25.29
N VAL A 328 -10.30 3.58 -26.03
CA VAL A 328 -10.94 3.45 -27.35
C VAL A 328 -9.99 2.72 -28.31
N GLY A 329 -10.29 1.46 -28.61
CA GLY A 329 -9.53 0.62 -29.55
C GLY A 329 -8.43 -0.26 -28.95
N LEU A 330 -8.25 -0.27 -27.62
CA LEU A 330 -7.25 -1.12 -26.95
C LEU A 330 -7.72 -2.56 -26.73
N TRP A 331 -9.02 -2.83 -26.85
CA TRP A 331 -9.62 -4.16 -26.67
C TRP A 331 -9.01 -5.20 -27.63
N PRO A 332 -8.73 -6.44 -27.18
CA PRO A 332 -8.30 -7.50 -28.08
C PRO A 332 -9.33 -7.68 -29.19
N ARG A 333 -8.95 -7.44 -30.45
CA ARG A 333 -9.80 -7.88 -31.56
C ARG A 333 -9.81 -9.40 -31.52
N ARG A 334 -10.97 -10.01 -31.23
CA ARG A 334 -11.17 -11.46 -31.32
C ARG A 334 -10.65 -11.89 -32.69
N LYS A 335 -9.58 -12.70 -32.74
CA LYS A 335 -9.11 -13.32 -33.99
C LYS A 335 -10.31 -14.13 -34.52
N LYS A 336 -10.99 -13.62 -35.56
CA LYS A 336 -12.02 -14.41 -36.25
C LYS A 336 -11.31 -15.67 -36.73
N LYS A 337 -11.70 -16.84 -36.21
CA LYS A 337 -11.38 -18.10 -36.90
C LYS A 337 -11.87 -17.91 -38.31
N SER A 338 -11.00 -18.08 -39.30
CA SER A 338 -11.35 -17.94 -40.71
C SER A 338 -12.44 -18.96 -41.06
N ASN A 339 -13.68 -18.56 -40.91
CA ASN A 339 -14.83 -19.11 -41.59
C ASN A 339 -15.74 -17.93 -41.88
N ALA A 340 -15.77 -17.56 -43.16
CA ALA A 340 -16.72 -16.60 -43.69
C ALA A 340 -18.13 -17.16 -43.53
N LYS A 341 -19.06 -16.25 -43.18
CA LYS A 341 -20.50 -16.39 -42.89
C LYS A 341 -20.78 -16.32 -41.39
N ASP A 342 -21.81 -15.54 -41.06
CA ASP A 342 -22.33 -15.24 -39.72
C ASP A 342 -21.77 -13.96 -39.08
N ASP A 343 -21.94 -12.84 -39.79
CA ASP A 343 -21.84 -11.48 -39.23
C ASP A 343 -23.24 -10.84 -39.21
N LYS A 344 -24.08 -11.26 -38.25
CA LYS A 344 -25.30 -10.55 -37.86
C LYS A 344 -25.61 -10.78 -36.38
N SER A 345 -24.93 -10.06 -35.51
CA SER A 345 -25.48 -9.67 -34.20
C SER A 345 -24.60 -8.59 -33.57
N TYR A 346 -24.77 -7.34 -34.00
CA TYR A 346 -24.59 -6.22 -33.08
C TYR A 346 -25.98 -5.78 -32.65
N VAL A 347 -26.24 -5.92 -31.35
CA VAL A 347 -27.44 -5.42 -30.69
C VAL A 347 -27.47 -3.91 -30.88
N LYS A 348 -28.43 -3.42 -31.67
CA LYS A 348 -28.78 -2.01 -31.71
C LYS A 348 -29.38 -1.66 -30.35
N VAL A 349 -28.65 -0.92 -29.53
CA VAL A 349 -29.22 -0.17 -28.42
C VAL A 349 -30.15 0.86 -29.04
N LYS A 350 -31.47 0.70 -28.83
CA LYS A 350 -32.46 1.72 -29.18
C LYS A 350 -32.36 2.83 -28.13
N ASN A 351 -31.99 4.03 -28.55
CA ASN A 351 -32.29 5.22 -27.77
C ASN A 351 -33.82 5.36 -27.72
N GLY A 352 -34.37 5.36 -26.51
CA GLY A 352 -35.76 5.72 -26.26
C GLY A 352 -36.02 7.13 -26.76
N LYS A 353 -37.07 7.26 -27.57
CA LYS A 353 -37.67 8.54 -27.90
C LYS A 353 -39.14 8.40 -27.52
N ASP A 354 -39.56 9.34 -26.71
CA ASP A 354 -40.82 9.38 -25.99
C ASP A 354 -42.03 9.18 -26.90
N ASP A 355 -42.98 8.39 -26.40
CA ASP A 355 -44.34 8.30 -26.89
C ASP A 355 -45.06 9.64 -26.64
N ASP A 356 -45.62 10.24 -27.68
CA ASP A 356 -46.76 11.15 -27.53
C ASP A 356 -47.83 10.74 -28.55
N ASP A 357 -48.94 10.28 -27.99
CA ASP A 357 -50.13 9.76 -28.63
C ASP A 357 -50.94 10.89 -29.28
N GLY A 358 -51.10 10.86 -30.60
CA GLY A 358 -51.99 11.76 -31.34
C GLY A 358 -52.86 10.98 -32.31
N LYS A 359 -54.01 10.49 -31.82
CA LYS A 359 -55.02 9.73 -32.55
C LYS A 359 -55.50 10.42 -33.84
N ASP A 360 -55.62 9.62 -34.88
CA ASP A 360 -56.44 9.88 -36.06
C ASP A 360 -57.91 10.15 -35.68
N GLY A 361 -58.48 11.15 -36.33
CA GLY A 361 -59.91 11.47 -36.30
C GLY A 361 -60.28 12.11 -37.63
N GLU A 362 -60.82 11.25 -38.49
CA GLU A 362 -61.58 11.43 -39.73
C GLU A 362 -62.26 12.79 -40.03
N ASP A 363 -62.48 12.94 -41.35
CA ASP A 363 -63.59 13.62 -42.02
C ASP A 363 -63.40 15.04 -42.60
N ASP A 364 -63.41 15.02 -43.94
CA ASP A 364 -64.25 15.81 -44.83
C ASP A 364 -64.11 17.34 -44.93
N ASN A 365 -63.82 17.70 -46.18
CA ASN A 365 -64.46 18.74 -46.99
C ASN A 365 -63.81 20.13 -47.12
N SER A 366 -63.81 20.54 -48.40
CA SER A 366 -63.57 21.85 -49.02
C SER A 366 -62.14 22.39 -49.14
#